data_AF-A0A7S0GH37-F1
#
_entry.id   AF-A0A7S0GH37-F1
#
_cell.length_a   1.000
_cell.length_b   1.000
_cell.length_c   1.000
_cell.angle_alpha   90.00
_cell.angle_beta   90.00
_cell.angle_gamma   90.00
#
_symmetry.space_group_name_H-M   'P 1'
#
loop_
_entity.id
_entity.type
_entity.pdbx_description
1 polymer ?
#
loop_
_entity_poly.entity_id
_entity_poly.type
_entity_poly.pdbx_seq_one_letter_code
_entity_poly.pdbx_strand_id
1 'polypeptide(L)'
;SILPPTPKPFVFRMLHAVLELQCPSPIVSYAIRTHPHQIHEVDCWHRTPLSIAASRKTIDSHVLTELSVSTPMSNTHLHPHPHPNSVPSSCAKLLDERGRLPLHLAILGGRYYDDGLRALIA
;
A
#
# COMPACT_ATOMS: atom_id res chain seq x y z
N SER A 1 31.61 -23.12 11.35
CA SER A 1 31.68 -21.65 11.29
C SER A 1 30.45 -21.12 10.57
N ILE A 2 29.59 -20.38 11.26
CA ILE A 2 28.42 -19.72 10.65
C ILE A 2 28.92 -18.39 10.11
N LEU A 3 28.91 -18.21 8.79
CA LEU A 3 29.24 -16.92 8.19
C LEU A 3 28.16 -15.89 8.57
N PRO A 4 28.54 -14.63 8.86
CA PRO A 4 27.55 -13.59 9.11
C PRO A 4 26.65 -13.44 7.87
N PRO A 5 25.35 -13.19 8.06
CA PRO A 5 24.44 -12.98 6.94
C PRO A 5 24.94 -11.80 6.11
N THR A 6 25.07 -11.99 4.80
CA THR A 6 25.40 -10.90 3.88
C THR A 6 24.30 -9.83 3.97
N PRO A 7 24.63 -8.54 4.12
CA PRO A 7 23.63 -7.49 4.17
C PRO A 7 22.82 -7.52 2.87
N LYS A 8 21.49 -7.56 2.99
CA LYS A 8 20.61 -7.47 1.83
C LYS A 8 20.84 -6.11 1.17
N PRO A 9 20.95 -6.05 -0.18
CA PRO A 9 21.11 -4.78 -0.88
C PRO A 9 19.92 -3.87 -0.56
N PHE A 10 20.21 -2.61 -0.26
CA PHE A 10 19.16 -1.61 -0.04
C PHE A 10 18.52 -1.28 -1.39
N VAL A 11 17.26 -1.66 -1.55
CA VAL A 11 16.46 -1.32 -2.74
C VAL A 11 15.65 -0.09 -2.41
N PHE A 12 15.93 1.04 -3.09
CA PHE A 12 15.13 2.24 -2.95
C PHE A 12 13.77 2.04 -3.61
N ARG A 13 12.69 2.19 -2.83
CA ARG A 13 11.32 2.12 -3.31
C ARG A 13 10.66 3.47 -3.17
N MET A 14 10.46 4.17 -4.29
CA MET A 14 9.90 5.52 -4.35
C MET A 14 8.55 5.59 -3.66
N LEU A 15 7.67 4.60 -3.89
CA LEU A 15 6.30 4.62 -3.36
C LEU A 15 6.28 4.49 -1.83
N HIS A 16 7.13 3.62 -1.26
CA HIS A 16 7.29 3.52 0.19
C HIS A 16 7.85 4.82 0.79
N ALA A 17 8.83 5.43 0.12
CA ALA A 17 9.45 6.67 0.58
C ALA A 17 8.46 7.85 0.64
N VAL A 18 7.66 8.09 -0.40
CA VAL A 18 6.69 9.20 -0.42
C VAL A 18 5.58 9.05 0.63
N LEU A 19 5.18 7.80 0.92
CA LEU A 19 4.18 7.50 1.94
C LEU A 19 4.75 7.64 3.37
N GLU A 20 6.01 7.24 3.57
CA GLU A 20 6.71 7.43 4.84
C GLU A 20 6.92 8.92 5.16
N LEU A 21 7.27 9.72 4.15
CA LEU A 21 7.47 11.17 4.24
C LEU A 21 6.16 11.98 4.32
N GLN A 22 5.00 11.33 4.25
CA GLN A 22 3.67 11.97 4.27
C GLN A 22 3.53 13.06 3.19
N CYS A 23 4.02 12.77 1.99
CA CYS A 23 3.89 13.69 0.87
C CYS A 23 2.40 14.01 0.57
N PRO A 24 2.09 15.21 0.04
CA PRO A 24 0.74 15.57 -0.39
C PRO A 24 0.15 14.59 -1.41
N SER A 25 -1.18 14.41 -1.41
CA SER A 25 -1.91 13.48 -2.30
C SER A 25 -1.49 13.57 -3.78
N PRO A 26 -1.30 14.76 -4.39
CA PRO A 26 -0.86 14.84 -5.79
C PRO A 26 0.50 14.18 -6.06
N ILE A 27 1.43 14.25 -5.11
CA ILE A 27 2.75 13.60 -5.22
C ILE A 27 2.60 12.10 -5.07
N VAL A 28 1.76 11.65 -4.15
CA VAL A 28 1.51 10.21 -3.95
C VAL A 28 0.83 9.59 -5.17
N SER A 29 -0.23 10.20 -5.71
CA SER A 29 -0.88 9.74 -6.95
C SER A 29 0.05 9.80 -8.16
N TYR A 30 1.00 10.74 -8.19
CA TYR A 30 2.05 10.73 -9.21
C TYR A 30 3.00 9.53 -9.04
N ALA A 31 3.42 9.22 -7.81
CA ALA A 31 4.27 8.07 -7.50
C ALA A 31 3.58 6.73 -7.83
N ILE A 32 2.29 6.59 -7.50
CA ILE A 32 1.49 5.40 -7.81
C ILE A 32 1.46 5.14 -9.32
N ARG A 33 1.18 6.18 -10.11
CA ARG A 33 1.11 6.08 -11.58
C ARG A 33 2.45 5.82 -12.25
N THR A 34 3.54 6.37 -11.69
CA THR A 34 4.89 6.19 -12.25
C THR A 34 5.55 4.88 -11.84
N HIS A 35 5.18 4.34 -10.68
CA HIS A 35 5.77 3.12 -10.10
C HIS A 35 4.70 2.08 -9.70
N PRO A 36 3.78 1.69 -10.60
CA PRO A 36 2.66 0.81 -10.24
C PRO A 36 3.09 -0.58 -9.78
N HIS A 37 4.25 -1.06 -10.24
CA HIS A 37 4.83 -2.33 -9.79
C HIS A 37 5.17 -2.35 -8.29
N GLN A 38 5.43 -1.18 -7.67
CA GLN A 38 5.80 -1.09 -6.25
C GLN A 38 4.62 -1.23 -5.30
N ILE A 39 3.37 -1.17 -5.80
CA ILE A 39 2.14 -1.23 -4.99
C ILE A 39 2.03 -2.54 -4.19
N HIS A 40 2.57 -3.63 -4.74
CA HIS A 40 2.58 -4.94 -4.10
C HIS A 40 3.93 -5.30 -3.46
N GLU A 41 4.94 -4.44 -3.61
CA GLU A 41 6.26 -4.69 -3.05
C GLU A 41 6.26 -4.44 -1.54
N VAL A 42 7.04 -5.24 -0.83
CA VAL A 42 7.25 -5.07 0.60
C VAL A 42 8.59 -4.39 0.90
N ASP A 43 8.61 -3.54 1.91
CA ASP A 43 9.84 -2.96 2.46
C ASP A 43 10.60 -3.97 3.35
N CYS A 44 11.67 -3.51 3.99
CA CYS A 44 12.46 -4.31 4.93
C CYS A 44 11.72 -4.71 6.21
N TRP A 45 10.51 -4.19 6.45
CA TRP A 45 9.63 -4.54 7.58
C TRP A 45 8.40 -5.36 7.12
N HIS A 46 8.45 -5.93 5.92
CA HIS A 46 7.35 -6.65 5.29
C HIS A 46 6.06 -5.82 5.13
N ARG A 47 6.17 -4.50 4.97
CA ARG A 47 5.03 -3.60 4.78
C ARG A 47 4.85 -3.24 3.31
N THR A 48 3.62 -3.36 2.81
CA THR A 48 3.20 -2.83 1.50
C THR A 48 2.95 -1.31 1.59
N PRO A 49 2.97 -0.58 0.47
CA PRO A 49 2.50 0.81 0.41
C PRO A 49 1.14 1.01 1.05
N LEU A 50 0.17 0.12 0.78
CA LEU A 50 -1.16 0.19 1.39
C LEU A 50 -1.10 0.11 2.92
N SER A 51 -0.26 -0.78 3.47
CA SER A 51 -0.09 -0.90 4.92
C SER A 51 0.56 0.34 5.56
N ILE A 52 1.53 0.96 4.86
CA ILE A 52 2.18 2.20 5.31
C ILE A 52 1.16 3.34 5.30
N ALA A 53 0.42 3.50 4.19
CA ALA A 53 -0.62 4.51 4.05
C ALA A 53 -1.69 4.36 5.15
N ALA A 54 -2.19 3.14 5.35
CA ALA A 54 -3.20 2.82 6.36
C ALA A 54 -2.75 3.25 7.77
N SER A 55 -1.47 3.07 8.11
CA SER A 55 -0.92 3.47 9.43
C SER A 55 -0.93 4.99 9.69
N ARG A 56 -1.17 5.83 8.68
CA ARG A 56 -1.13 7.29 8.80
C ARG A 56 -2.51 7.85 9.11
N LYS A 57 -2.59 8.71 10.12
CA LYS A 57 -3.83 9.42 10.48
C LYS A 57 -4.30 10.40 9.41
N THR A 58 -3.36 11.07 8.74
CA THR A 58 -3.62 12.23 7.86
C THR A 58 -3.72 11.87 6.37
N ILE A 59 -3.54 10.60 6.00
CA ILE A 59 -3.58 10.25 4.57
C ILE A 59 -4.98 10.38 3.99
N ASP A 60 -5.04 10.92 2.78
CA ASP A 60 -6.26 11.10 2.02
C ASP A 60 -6.92 9.74 1.71
N SER A 61 -8.25 9.66 1.83
CA SER A 61 -8.99 8.43 1.49
C SER A 61 -8.84 8.07 0.02
N HIS A 62 -8.68 9.06 -0.87
CA HIS A 62 -8.44 8.81 -2.29
C HIS A 62 -7.16 8.00 -2.52
N VAL A 63 -6.09 8.28 -1.76
CA VAL A 63 -4.83 7.55 -1.86
C VAL A 63 -5.00 6.09 -1.42
N LEU A 64 -5.80 5.83 -0.37
CA LEU A 64 -6.09 4.47 0.08
C LEU A 64 -6.88 3.69 -0.98
N THR A 65 -7.91 4.30 -1.56
CA THR A 65 -8.68 3.70 -2.66
C THR A 65 -7.79 3.46 -3.89
N GLU A 66 -6.94 4.41 -4.25
CA GLU A 66 -6.01 4.28 -5.39
C GLU A 66 -5.04 3.10 -5.18
N LEU A 67 -4.50 2.93 -3.97
CA LEU A 67 -3.64 1.78 -3.61
C LEU A 67 -4.40 0.45 -3.52
N SER A 68 -5.68 0.47 -3.12
CA SER A 68 -6.53 -0.73 -3.01
C SER A 68 -7.02 -1.23 -4.38
N VAL A 69 -7.31 -0.32 -5.31
CA VAL A 69 -7.89 -0.65 -6.63
C VAL A 69 -6.82 -0.88 -7.69
N SER A 70 -5.60 -0.37 -7.49
CA SER A 70 -4.50 -0.57 -8.43
C SER A 70 -4.07 -2.04 -8.48
N THR A 71 -4.75 -2.81 -9.33
CA THR A 71 -4.28 -4.10 -9.81
C THR A 71 -3.12 -3.88 -10.76
N PRO A 72 -2.11 -4.78 -10.79
CA PRO A 72 -1.03 -4.65 -11.75
C PRO A 72 -1.68 -4.65 -13.13
N MET A 73 -1.47 -3.58 -13.91
CA MET A 73 -1.95 -3.50 -15.29
C MET A 73 -1.30 -4.64 -16.06
N SER A 74 -1.98 -5.79 -16.12
CA SER A 74 -1.79 -6.73 -17.21
C SER A 74 -2.09 -5.94 -18.48
N ASN A 75 -1.10 -5.80 -19.35
CA ASN A 75 -1.18 -5.09 -20.64
C ASN A 75 -2.15 -5.77 -21.63
N THR A 76 -3.28 -6.29 -21.17
CA THR A 76 -4.40 -6.72 -22.01
C THR A 76 -5.21 -5.49 -22.36
N HIS A 77 -4.89 -4.97 -23.54
CA HIS A 77 -5.60 -3.96 -24.29
C HIS A 77 -7.13 -4.18 -24.28
N LEU A 78 -7.86 -3.08 -24.09
CA LEU A 78 -9.29 -2.85 -24.37
C LEU A 78 -10.30 -3.06 -23.22
N HIS A 79 -10.69 -1.90 -22.66
CA HIS A 79 -11.85 -1.52 -21.84
C HIS A 79 -11.76 -1.57 -20.30
N PRO A 80 -11.76 -0.40 -19.62
CA PRO A 80 -12.08 -0.30 -18.21
C PRO A 80 -13.40 0.44 -17.99
N HIS A 81 -14.45 -0.29 -17.63
CA HIS A 81 -15.41 0.23 -16.65
C HIS A 81 -15.08 -0.45 -15.32
N PRO A 82 -14.70 0.29 -14.27
CA PRO A 82 -14.50 -0.28 -12.95
C PRO A 82 -15.84 -0.85 -12.47
N HIS A 83 -15.91 -2.18 -12.33
CA HIS A 83 -17.07 -2.84 -11.75
C HIS A 83 -17.11 -2.55 -10.24
N PRO A 84 -18.27 -2.20 -9.66
CA PRO A 84 -18.41 -1.87 -8.23
C PRO A 84 -18.19 -3.05 -7.26
N ASN A 85 -17.77 -4.22 -7.75
CA ASN A 85 -17.48 -5.41 -6.95
C ASN A 85 -16.00 -5.81 -7.04
N SER A 86 -15.09 -4.85 -7.20
CA SER A 86 -13.67 -5.14 -7.27
C SER A 86 -13.22 -5.85 -5.99
N VAL A 87 -12.64 -7.03 -6.14
CA VAL A 87 -12.17 -7.84 -5.02
C VAL A 87 -11.07 -7.04 -4.31
N PRO A 88 -11.11 -6.88 -2.96
CA PRO A 88 -10.09 -6.11 -2.26
C PRO A 88 -8.70 -6.64 -2.60
N SER A 89 -7.79 -5.71 -2.91
CA SER A 89 -6.40 -6.00 -3.30
C SER A 89 -5.79 -7.07 -2.41
N SER A 90 -5.01 -7.99 -3.00
CA SER A 90 -4.26 -9.03 -2.27
C SER A 90 -3.43 -8.44 -1.12
N CYS A 91 -3.00 -7.18 -1.24
CA CYS A 91 -2.26 -6.47 -0.19
C CYS A 91 -3.07 -6.18 1.08
N ALA A 92 -4.41 -6.11 1.00
CA ALA A 92 -5.26 -5.92 2.17
C ALA A 92 -5.21 -7.13 3.13
N LYS A 93 -4.76 -8.29 2.64
CA LYS A 93 -4.61 -9.53 3.42
C LYS A 93 -3.16 -9.81 3.84
N LEU A 94 -2.21 -8.97 3.42
CA LEU A 94 -0.79 -9.19 3.70
C LEU A 94 -0.45 -8.73 5.12
N LEU A 95 0.23 -9.60 5.86
CA LEU A 95 0.64 -9.34 7.24
C LEU A 95 2.05 -8.74 7.29
N ASP A 96 2.26 -7.76 8.17
CA ASP A 96 3.61 -7.27 8.47
C ASP A 96 4.43 -8.27 9.30
N GLU A 97 5.68 -7.93 9.64
CA GLU A 97 6.56 -8.77 10.49
C GLU A 97 6.00 -9.09 11.87
N ARG A 98 5.00 -8.33 12.34
CA ARG A 98 4.32 -8.54 13.62
C ARG A 98 2.99 -9.26 13.46
N GLY A 99 2.67 -9.78 12.29
CA GLY A 99 1.40 -10.45 12.02
C GLY A 99 0.21 -9.48 11.96
N ARG A 100 0.42 -8.21 11.58
CA ARG A 100 -0.65 -7.19 11.52
C ARG A 100 -1.10 -6.93 10.10
N LEU A 101 -2.42 -6.86 9.91
CA LEU A 101 -3.04 -6.43 8.65
C LEU A 101 -3.01 -4.90 8.51
N PRO A 102 -3.18 -4.36 7.29
CA PRO A 102 -3.37 -2.93 7.07
C PRO A 102 -4.49 -2.34 7.95
N LEU A 103 -5.58 -3.10 8.18
CA LEU A 103 -6.66 -2.67 9.07
C LEU A 103 -6.20 -2.47 10.52
N HIS A 104 -5.37 -3.38 11.05
CA HIS A 104 -4.79 -3.22 12.39
C HIS A 104 -3.94 -1.96 12.48
N LEU A 105 -3.16 -1.67 11.42
CA LEU A 105 -2.33 -0.47 11.35
C LEU A 105 -3.17 0.81 11.26
N ALA A 106 -4.30 0.79 10.54
CA ALA A 106 -5.24 1.92 10.49
C ALA A 106 -5.79 2.27 11.87
N ILE A 107 -6.23 1.25 12.62
CA ILE A 107 -6.73 1.43 13.98
C ILE A 107 -5.63 1.99 14.89
N LEU A 108 -4.41 1.44 14.82
CA LEU A 108 -3.25 1.94 15.58
C LEU A 108 -2.86 3.37 15.20
N GLY A 109 -3.05 3.76 13.95
CA GLY A 109 -2.86 5.13 13.45
C GLY A 109 -3.95 6.11 13.90
N GLY A 110 -4.96 5.64 14.64
CA GLY A 110 -6.06 6.47 15.14
C GLY A 110 -7.13 6.76 14.10
N ARG A 111 -7.27 5.91 13.07
CA ARG A 111 -8.45 5.91 12.19
C ARG A 111 -9.57 5.14 12.86
N TYR A 112 -10.79 5.68 12.77
CA TYR A 112 -11.98 4.97 13.23
C TYR A 112 -12.26 3.76 12.34
N TYR A 113 -12.81 2.71 12.96
CA TYR A 113 -13.10 1.44 12.29
C TYR A 113 -13.91 1.63 11.01
N ASP A 114 -14.94 2.48 11.03
CA ASP A 114 -15.81 2.71 9.87
C ASP A 114 -15.09 3.39 8.69
N ASP A 115 -14.21 4.37 8.97
CA ASP A 115 -13.45 5.07 7.93
C ASP A 115 -12.33 4.19 7.36
N GLY A 116 -11.65 3.43 8.23
CA GLY A 116 -10.60 2.49 7.84
C GLY A 116 -11.15 1.31 7.03
N LEU A 117 -12.30 0.78 7.42
CA LEU A 117 -12.96 -0.33 6.73
C LEU A 117 -13.50 0.11 5.37
N ARG A 118 -14.16 1.28 5.29
CA ARG A 118 -14.65 1.82 4.00
C ARG A 118 -13.51 2.08 3.02
N ALA A 119 -12.36 2.56 3.48
CA ALA A 119 -11.20 2.78 2.62
C ALA A 119 -10.52 1.48 2.13
N LEU A 120 -10.78 0.34 2.80
CA LEU A 120 -10.22 -0.97 2.44
C LEU A 120 -11.18 -1.86 1.63
N ILE A 121 -12.49 -1.59 1.68
CA ILE A 121 -13.54 -2.38 1.01
C ILE A 121 -14.08 -1.67 -0.25
N ALA A 122 -13.82 -0.37 -0.42
CA ALA A 122 -14.16 0.39 -1.63
C ALA A 122 -13.21 0.10 -2.79
#